data_AF-A0A2D0I4A6-F1
#
_entry.id   AF-A0A2D0I4A6-F1
#
_cell.length_a   1.000
_cell.length_b   1.000
_cell.length_c   1.000
_cell.angle_alpha   90.00
_cell.angle_beta   90.00
_cell.angle_gamma   90.00
#
_symmetry.space_group_name_H-M   'P 1'
#
loop_
_entity.id
_entity.type
_entity.pdbx_description
1 polymer ?
#
loop_
_entity_poly.entity_id
_entity_poly.type
_entity_poly.pdbx_seq_one_letter_code
_entity_poly.pdbx_strand_id
1 'polypeptide(L)' 'MEKIDASDPKLDFENLIEQVAFTHEPIFIRGDNDNTAVLISETMWEGVMMKINSNMHSATLE' A
#
# COMPACT_ATOMS: atom_id res chain seq x y z
N MET A 1 6.46 9.42 7.71
CA MET A 1 5.52 8.32 7.46
C MET A 1 5.60 7.38 8.64
N GLU A 2 4.49 7.24 9.36
CA GLU A 2 4.36 6.32 10.49
C GLU A 2 4.30 4.87 9.96
N LYS A 3 4.98 3.95 10.65
CA LYS A 3 4.97 2.53 10.31
C LYS A 3 4.35 1.79 11.50
N ILE A 4 3.44 0.89 11.20
CA ILE A 4 2.75 0.07 12.20
C ILE A 4 3.49 -1.27 12.29
N ASP A 5 3.71 -1.77 13.50
CA ASP A 5 4.32 -3.09 13.72
C ASP A 5 3.24 -4.17 13.62
N ALA A 6 3.46 -5.18 12.78
CA ALA A 6 2.56 -6.32 12.62
C ALA A 6 2.44 -7.16 13.91
N SER A 7 3.43 -7.07 14.79
CA SER A 7 3.45 -7.73 16.09
C SER A 7 2.77 -6.92 17.19
N ASP A 8 2.25 -5.71 16.90
CA ASP A 8 1.53 -4.92 17.87
C ASP A 8 0.23 -5.65 18.28
N PRO A 9 0.07 -6.07 19.55
CA PRO A 9 -1.15 -6.75 19.99
C PRO A 9 -2.40 -5.87 19.95
N LYS A 10 -2.26 -4.56 19.73
CA LYS A 10 -3.35 -3.60 19.54
C LYS A 10 -3.69 -3.37 18.07
N LEU A 11 -3.04 -4.08 17.15
CA LEU A 11 -3.30 -3.98 15.73
C LEU A 11 -4.74 -4.42 15.43
N ASP A 12 -5.55 -3.48 14.95
CA ASP A 12 -6.91 -3.71 14.49
C ASP A 12 -6.97 -3.50 12.97
N PHE A 13 -6.99 -4.61 12.23
CA PHE A 13 -6.98 -4.58 10.77
C PHE A 13 -8.22 -3.91 10.17
N GLU A 14 -9.39 -4.05 10.77
CA GLU A 14 -10.62 -3.42 10.26
C GLU A 14 -10.50 -1.90 10.34
N ASN A 15 -10.02 -1.38 11.48
CA ASN A 15 -9.77 0.05 11.63
C ASN A 15 -8.71 0.58 10.63
N LEU A 16 -7.68 -0.21 10.32
CA LEU A 16 -6.70 0.18 9.30
C LEU A 16 -7.29 0.23 7.90
N ILE A 17 -8.18 -0.71 7.56
CA ILE A 17 -8.90 -0.71 6.28
C ILE A 17 -9.80 0.52 6.18
N GLU A 18 -10.57 0.83 7.23
CA GLU A 18 -11.41 2.02 7.29
C GLU A 18 -10.58 3.31 7.14
N GLN A 19 -9.42 3.37 7.81
CA GLN A 19 -8.51 4.51 7.69
C GLN A 19 -8.03 4.69 6.25
N VAL A 20 -7.53 3.64 5.60
CA VAL A 20 -7.07 3.71 4.20
C VAL A 20 -8.21 4.08 3.25
N ALA A 21 -9.42 3.59 3.51
CA ALA A 21 -10.60 3.91 2.73
C ALA A 21 -11.00 5.39 2.86
N PHE A 22 -10.89 5.96 4.07
CA PHE A 22 -11.29 7.35 4.35
C PHE A 22 -10.21 8.38 4.01
N THR A 23 -8.96 8.13 4.40
CA THR A 23 -7.86 9.10 4.18
C THR A 23 -7.25 8.98 2.80
N HIS A 24 -7.44 7.85 2.12
CA HIS A 24 -6.74 7.49 0.88
C HIS A 24 -5.21 7.52 1.03
N GLU A 25 -4.68 7.42 2.25
CA GLU A 25 -3.25 7.38 2.50
C GLU A 25 -2.77 5.93 2.65
N PRO A 26 -1.57 5.57 2.13
CA PRO A 26 -1.01 4.24 2.28
C PRO A 26 -0.50 4.01 3.70
N ILE A 27 -0.75 2.84 4.26
CA ILE A 27 -0.25 2.42 5.59
C ILE A 27 0.84 1.37 5.41
N PHE A 28 1.98 1.58 6.08
CA PHE A 28 3.11 0.66 6.05
C PHE A 28 3.07 -0.24 7.29
N ILE A 29 3.02 -1.54 7.07
CA ILE A 29 2.96 -2.56 8.11
C ILE A 29 4.29 -3.30 8.10
N ARG A 30 5.10 -3.11 9.14
CA ARG A 30 6.40 -3.76 9.32
C ARG A 30 6.18 -5.13 9.96
N GLY A 31 6.50 -6.19 9.23
CA GLY A 31 6.60 -7.55 9.77
C GLY A 31 8.02 -7.90 10.21
N ASP A 32 8.19 -9.16 10.60
CA ASP A 32 9.48 -9.71 11.00
C ASP A 32 10.53 -9.63 9.88
N ASN A 33 11.81 -9.54 10.26
CA ASN A 33 12.95 -9.49 9.35
C ASN A 33 12.87 -8.36 8.30
N ASP A 34 12.33 -7.20 8.69
CA ASP A 34 12.13 -6.03 7.83
C ASP A 34 11.21 -6.24 6.61
N ASN A 35 10.44 -7.34 6.59
CA ASN A 35 9.45 -7.55 5.56
C ASN A 35 8.28 -6.58 5.75
N THR A 36 8.24 -5.51 4.95
CA THR A 36 7.23 -4.45 5.07
C THR A 36 6.15 -4.66 4.02
N ALA A 37 4.91 -4.84 4.46
CA ALA A 37 3.72 -4.79 3.62
C ALA A 37 3.18 -3.34 3.55
N VAL A 38 2.46 -3.02 2.49
CA VAL A 38 1.78 -1.72 2.34
C VAL A 38 0.30 -1.98 2.08
N LEU A 39 -0.56 -1.43 2.93
CA LEU A 39 -1.99 -1.41 2.74
C LEU A 39 -2.37 -0.14 1.98
N ILE A 40 -3.08 -0.30 0.87
CA ILE A 40 -3.54 0.78 -0.02
C ILE A 40 -4.97 0.51 -0.45
N SER A 41 -5.68 1.57 -0.87
CA SER A 41 -7.02 1.42 -1.44
C SER A 41 -6.97 0.80 -2.83
N GLU A 42 -8.07 0.16 -3.25
CA GLU A 42 -8.22 -0.43 -4.58
C GLU A 42 -7.98 0.62 -5.68
N THR A 43 -8.56 1.81 -5.56
CA THR A 43 -8.35 2.90 -6.53
C THR A 43 -6.88 3.33 -6.63
N MET A 44 -6.15 3.33 -5.51
CA MET A 44 -4.71 3.63 -5.53
C MET A 44 -3.94 2.53 -6.25
N TRP A 45 -4.27 1.26 -5.99
CA TRP A 45 -3.69 0.12 -6.67
C TRP A 45 -3.92 0.18 -8.19
N GLU A 46 -5.15 0.44 -8.62
CA GLU A 46 -5.49 0.61 -10.03
C GLU A 46 -4.66 1.73 -10.67
N GLY A 47 -4.56 2.88 -10.01
CA GLY A 47 -3.75 4.01 -10.48
C GLY A 47 -2.26 3.69 -10.61
N VAL A 48 -1.70 2.92 -9.68
CA VAL A 48 -0.31 2.42 -9.75
C VAL A 48 -0.13 1.48 -10.93
N MET A 49 -1.03 0.51 -11.09
CA MET A 49 -0.99 -0.45 -12.19
C MET A 49 -1.11 0.20 -13.56
N MET A 50 -2.01 1.19 -13.70
CA MET A 50 -2.15 1.97 -14.92
C MET A 50 -0.84 2.68 -15.29
N LYS A 51 -0.17 3.33 -14.33
CA LYS A 51 1.10 4.03 -14.56
C LYS A 51 2.24 3.08 -14.93
N ILE A 52 2.31 1.92 -14.28
CA ILE A 52 3.32 0.91 -14.59
C ILE A 52 3.12 0.42 -16.03
N ASN A 53 1.89 0.08 -16.40
CA ASN A 53 1.57 -0.43 -17.72
C ASN A 53 1.75 0.61 -18.82
N SER A 54 1.44 1.90 -18.56
CA SER A 54 1.71 2.97 -19.53
C SER A 54 3.20 3.15 -19.79
N ASN A 55 4.03 3.06 -18.74
CA ASN A 55 5.47 3.23 -18.85
C ASN A 55 6.14 2.06 -19.59
N MET A 56 5.63 0.83 -19.43
CA MET A 56 6.11 -0.32 -20.22
C MET A 56 5.83 -0.15 -21.71
N HIS A 57 4.69 0.44 -22.08
CA HIS A 57 4.35 0.69 -23.48
C HIS A 57 5.27 1.74 -24.12
N SER A 58 5.67 2.77 -23.36
CA SER A 58 6.64 3.78 -23.84
C SER A 58 8.06 3.22 -24.00
N ALA A 59 8.49 2.32 -23.12
CA ALA A 59 9.83 1.71 -23.17
C ALA A 59 10.04 0.66 -24.28
N THR A 60 8.96 0.20 -24.92
CA THR A 60 9.02 -0.83 -25.99
C THR A 60 9.06 -0.21 -27.39
N LEU A 61 8.91 1.11 -27.49
CA LEU A 61 8.88 1.87 -28.74
C LEU A 61 10.16 2.70 -28.99
N GLU A 62 11.19 2.52 -28.15
CA GLU A 62 12.57 3.01 -28.35
C GLU A 62 13.50 1.85 -28.71
#